data_AF-A0A165VDY8-F1
#
_entry.id   AF-A0A165VDY8-F1
#
_cell.length_a   1.000
_cell.length_b   1.000
_cell.length_c   1.000
_cell.angle_alpha   90.00
_cell.angle_beta   90.00
_cell.angle_gamma   90.00
#
_symmetry.space_group_name_H-M   'P 1'
#
loop_
_entity.id
_entity.type
_entity.pdbx_description
1 polymer ?
#
loop_
_entity_poly.entity_id
_entity_poly.type
_entity_poly.pdbx_seq_one_letter_code
_entity_poly.pdbx_strand_id
1 'polypeptide(L)'
;MNKRLKREASVANELHDAPETPEDLLRLLDLSSLTSEVDISARFRDIAKALLLEYRICLRCGEVATEFDVLELEFYLYKPGCHEDPFTHGADEQKHSGNWYFHKVPRRSPLPPKPTASTSAAGGYRGGTRKGLDLTFGTPRPVRSPYFSADSSSRLSSPTEADIVGGILLRTIQRVSDGTVVSGPSLLVDEILRLSEASSIASLVKDKWNTDIFAFHPPSSASKFREADLYLHRRPISAHKDRPIVYTSPRVGLDLSNLETTDSLDHPRVMYMPKPYRYLTHPHLLTSNGRPQTLYGLYQGMSLLSDYAQDESRVAQELAKLTGLKQSSVVKYLSDYKQGYECGKLRSFIGAAGKGASSSPATYLRMMGTLRRMSGQEAIV
;
A
#
# COMPACT_ATOMS: atom_id res chain seq x y z
N MET A 1 -49.68 2.07 -26.96
CA MET A 1 -49.01 1.84 -25.66
C MET A 1 -47.74 0.97 -25.72
N ASN A 2 -47.43 0.27 -26.83
CA ASN A 2 -46.28 -0.67 -26.91
C ASN A 2 -45.04 -0.19 -27.69
N LYS A 3 -44.98 1.06 -28.16
CA LYS A 3 -43.78 1.61 -28.83
C LYS A 3 -42.89 2.49 -27.94
N ARG A 4 -43.42 3.02 -26.83
CA ARG A 4 -42.68 3.88 -25.89
C ARG A 4 -41.81 3.06 -24.92
N LEU A 5 -42.34 1.94 -24.44
CA LEU A 5 -41.60 0.99 -23.57
C LEU A 5 -40.44 0.27 -24.28
N LYS A 6 -40.54 0.00 -25.59
CA LYS A 6 -39.40 -0.53 -26.37
C LYS A 6 -38.31 0.51 -26.64
N ARG A 7 -38.65 1.80 -26.67
CA ARG A 7 -37.67 2.88 -26.85
C ARG A 7 -36.95 3.20 -25.54
N GLU A 8 -37.64 3.12 -24.40
CA GLU A 8 -37.02 3.30 -23.08
C GLU A 8 -36.12 2.10 -22.70
N ALA A 9 -36.46 0.87 -23.10
CA ALA A 9 -35.57 -0.29 -22.97
C ALA A 9 -34.37 -0.29 -23.94
N SER A 10 -34.51 0.37 -25.10
CA SER A 10 -33.41 0.54 -26.08
C SER A 10 -32.44 1.65 -25.68
N VAL A 11 -32.92 2.71 -25.02
CA VAL A 11 -32.09 3.84 -24.57
C VAL A 11 -31.35 3.52 -23.26
N ALA A 12 -31.87 2.61 -22.44
CA ALA A 12 -31.18 2.12 -21.24
C ALA A 12 -29.99 1.19 -21.53
N ASN A 13 -29.84 0.72 -22.77
CA ASN A 13 -28.78 -0.23 -23.16
C ASN A 13 -27.66 0.40 -24.01
N GLU A 14 -27.63 1.73 -24.14
CA GLU A 14 -26.64 2.49 -24.93
C GLU A 14 -25.83 3.52 -24.10
N LEU A 15 -25.77 3.35 -22.77
CA LEU A 15 -24.96 4.20 -21.87
C LEU A 15 -23.71 3.52 -21.30
N HIS A 16 -23.37 2.32 -21.77
CA HIS A 16 -22.11 1.65 -21.45
C HIS A 16 -21.29 1.48 -22.73
N ASP A 17 -20.36 2.41 -22.98
CA ASP A 17 -19.07 2.18 -23.66
C ASP A 17 -18.37 3.50 -24.04
N ALA A 18 -18.26 4.43 -23.10
CA ALA A 18 -17.12 5.35 -23.14
C ALA A 18 -16.00 4.69 -22.33
N PRO A 19 -14.84 4.35 -22.92
CA PRO A 19 -13.70 3.88 -22.15
C PRO A 19 -13.22 5.07 -21.31
N GLU A 20 -13.67 5.18 -20.07
CA GLU A 20 -13.15 6.14 -19.11
C GLU A 20 -11.70 5.78 -18.84
N THR A 21 -10.82 6.65 -19.28
CA THR A 21 -9.43 6.34 -19.54
C THR A 21 -8.58 6.35 -18.26
N PRO A 22 -7.53 5.52 -18.18
CA PRO A 22 -6.72 5.35 -16.96
C PRO A 22 -5.89 6.58 -16.56
N GLU A 23 -5.96 7.72 -17.26
CA GLU A 23 -5.04 8.84 -17.03
C GLU A 23 -5.22 9.48 -15.66
N ASP A 24 -6.41 9.45 -15.06
CA ASP A 24 -6.61 10.09 -13.75
C ASP A 24 -5.78 9.44 -12.65
N LEU A 25 -5.82 8.11 -12.53
CA LEU A 25 -4.99 7.43 -11.54
C LEU A 25 -3.52 7.48 -11.93
N LEU A 26 -3.18 7.37 -13.22
CA LEU A 26 -1.78 7.53 -13.66
C LEU A 26 -1.20 8.90 -13.31
N ARG A 27 -1.98 9.99 -13.44
CA ARG A 27 -1.59 11.33 -12.97
C ARG A 27 -1.43 11.40 -11.46
N LEU A 28 -2.28 10.68 -10.71
CA LEU A 28 -2.12 10.59 -9.26
C LEU A 28 -0.81 9.89 -8.87
N LEU A 29 -0.38 8.88 -9.62
CA LEU A 29 0.86 8.12 -9.36
C LEU A 29 2.15 8.89 -9.73
N ASP A 30 2.05 9.99 -10.47
CA ASP A 30 3.17 10.89 -10.75
C ASP A 30 3.44 11.83 -9.56
N LEU A 31 4.61 11.67 -8.95
CA LEU A 31 5.11 12.47 -7.83
C LEU A 31 6.29 13.38 -8.20
N SER A 32 6.66 13.44 -9.48
CA SER A 32 7.83 14.19 -9.95
C SER A 32 7.78 15.67 -9.56
N SER A 33 6.58 16.26 -9.60
CA SER A 33 6.34 17.67 -9.28
C SER A 33 6.25 17.98 -7.79
N LEU A 34 6.14 16.97 -6.91
CA LEU A 34 5.94 17.20 -5.47
C LEU A 34 7.28 17.42 -4.77
N THR A 35 7.41 18.50 -4.01
CA THR A 35 8.68 18.89 -3.38
C THR A 35 8.62 18.94 -1.85
N SER A 36 7.48 18.63 -1.22
CA SER A 36 7.34 18.63 0.23
C SER A 36 6.73 17.34 0.79
N GLU A 37 7.09 17.00 2.03
CA GLU A 37 6.52 15.87 2.79
C GLU A 37 5.00 16.00 2.95
N VAL A 38 4.49 17.23 3.07
CA VAL A 38 3.06 17.52 3.24
C VAL A 38 2.29 17.18 1.97
N ASP A 39 2.80 17.62 0.81
CA ASP A 39 2.17 17.34 -0.49
C ASP A 39 2.22 15.85 -0.83
N ILE A 40 3.33 15.18 -0.51
CA ILE A 40 3.46 13.72 -0.65
C ILE A 40 2.43 13.01 0.23
N SER A 41 2.30 13.41 1.49
CA SER A 41 1.33 12.82 2.42
C SER A 41 -0.12 13.05 1.97
N ALA A 42 -0.43 14.23 1.42
CA ALA A 42 -1.73 14.50 0.80
C ALA A 42 -1.95 13.58 -0.42
N ARG A 43 -0.94 13.43 -1.27
CA ARG A 43 -1.03 12.58 -2.46
C ARG A 43 -1.19 11.09 -2.12
N PHE A 44 -0.53 10.59 -1.07
CA PHE A 44 -0.76 9.22 -0.60
C PHE A 44 -2.21 9.01 -0.21
N ARG A 45 -2.83 9.99 0.45
CA ARG A 45 -4.23 9.93 0.85
C ARG A 45 -5.17 9.90 -0.35
N ASP A 46 -4.88 10.69 -1.38
CA ASP A 46 -5.68 10.73 -2.62
C ASP A 46 -5.56 9.44 -3.41
N ILE A 47 -4.33 8.92 -3.58
CA ILE A 47 -4.09 7.61 -4.20
C ILE A 47 -4.81 6.51 -3.41
N ALA A 48 -4.70 6.52 -2.08
CA ALA A 48 -5.35 5.52 -1.23
C ALA A 48 -6.88 5.56 -1.38
N LYS A 49 -7.49 6.75 -1.38
CA LYS A 49 -8.93 6.90 -1.61
C LYS A 49 -9.33 6.38 -2.98
N ALA A 50 -8.57 6.72 -4.02
CA ALA A 50 -8.84 6.22 -5.37
C ALA A 50 -8.81 4.67 -5.38
N LEU A 51 -7.72 4.07 -4.90
CA LEU A 51 -7.54 2.61 -4.92
C LEU A 51 -8.53 1.85 -4.03
N LEU A 52 -8.87 2.38 -2.84
CA LEU A 52 -9.75 1.71 -1.88
C LEU A 52 -11.23 1.91 -2.16
N LEU A 53 -11.62 3.01 -2.82
CA LEU A 53 -13.03 3.40 -2.96
C LEU A 53 -13.52 3.38 -4.40
N GLU A 54 -12.64 3.72 -5.36
CA GLU A 54 -13.03 4.03 -6.74
C GLU A 54 -12.51 3.01 -7.76
N TYR A 55 -11.52 2.19 -7.41
CA TYR A 55 -10.94 1.19 -8.31
C TYR A 55 -11.13 -0.23 -7.77
N ARG A 56 -11.17 -1.18 -8.70
CA ARG A 56 -11.09 -2.62 -8.48
C ARG A 56 -9.91 -3.19 -9.23
N ILE A 57 -9.43 -4.31 -8.73
CA ILE A 57 -8.49 -5.16 -9.45
C ILE A 57 -9.31 -6.23 -10.15
N CYS A 58 -9.13 -6.39 -11.46
CA CYS A 58 -9.67 -7.50 -12.22
C CYS A 58 -8.54 -8.43 -12.64
N LEU A 59 -8.70 -9.71 -12.33
CA LEU A 59 -7.87 -10.78 -12.85
C LEU A 59 -8.69 -11.55 -13.89
N ARG A 60 -8.22 -11.57 -15.12
CA ARG A 60 -8.81 -12.36 -16.21
C ARG A 60 -7.89 -13.50 -16.57
N CYS A 61 -8.41 -14.72 -16.68
CA CYS A 61 -7.70 -15.88 -17.20
C CYS A 61 -8.62 -16.62 -18.17
N GLY A 62 -8.29 -16.62 -19.46
CA GLY A 62 -9.22 -17.01 -20.52
C GLY A 62 -10.53 -16.20 -20.46
N GLU A 63 -11.67 -16.90 -20.41
CA GLU A 63 -13.02 -16.31 -20.35
C GLU A 63 -13.47 -15.95 -18.92
N VAL A 64 -12.68 -16.32 -17.90
CA VAL A 64 -13.05 -16.10 -16.49
C VAL A 64 -12.44 -14.79 -16.01
N ALA A 65 -13.29 -13.89 -15.51
CA ALA A 65 -12.87 -12.66 -14.83
C ALA A 65 -13.25 -12.72 -13.34
N THR A 66 -12.29 -12.41 -12.47
CA THR A 66 -12.49 -12.30 -11.03
C THR A 66 -12.14 -10.89 -10.58
N GLU A 67 -13.09 -10.21 -9.94
CA GLU A 67 -12.90 -8.86 -9.41
C GLU A 67 -12.60 -8.87 -7.91
N PHE A 68 -11.78 -7.89 -7.51
CA PHE A 68 -11.38 -7.68 -6.12
C PHE A 68 -11.48 -6.21 -5.73
N ASP A 69 -12.07 -5.98 -4.56
CA ASP A 69 -11.94 -4.71 -3.85
C ASP A 69 -10.64 -4.71 -3.03
N VAL A 70 -9.90 -3.59 -3.04
CA VAL A 70 -8.73 -3.41 -2.18
C VAL A 70 -9.20 -2.94 -0.81
N LEU A 71 -8.81 -3.65 0.25
CA LEU A 71 -9.19 -3.30 1.62
C LEU A 71 -8.03 -2.69 2.42
N GLU A 72 -6.78 -3.01 2.06
CA GLU A 72 -5.59 -2.55 2.79
C GLU A 72 -4.40 -2.40 1.84
N LEU A 73 -3.71 -1.26 1.92
CA LEU A 73 -2.49 -0.96 1.17
C LEU A 73 -1.47 -0.18 2.00
N GLU A 74 -0.21 -0.16 1.56
CA GLU A 74 0.90 0.44 2.30
C GLU A 74 1.93 1.10 1.38
N PHE A 75 2.33 2.34 1.69
CA PHE A 75 3.23 3.12 0.84
C PHE A 75 4.70 3.00 1.25
N TYR A 76 5.55 2.98 0.21
CA TYR A 76 7.00 3.09 0.29
C TYR A 76 7.46 4.08 -0.79
N LEU A 77 8.19 5.13 -0.42
CA LEU A 77 8.67 6.13 -1.38
C LEU A 77 10.08 6.61 -1.04
N TYR A 78 11.00 6.49 -1.97
CA TYR A 78 12.28 7.17 -1.91
C TYR A 78 12.30 8.28 -2.96
N LYS A 79 12.35 9.52 -2.50
CA LYS A 79 12.45 10.74 -3.27
C LYS A 79 13.51 11.64 -2.64
N PRO A 80 14.73 11.69 -3.20
CA PRO A 80 15.83 12.49 -2.68
C PRO A 80 15.45 13.95 -2.41
N GLY A 81 15.97 14.49 -1.30
CA GLY A 81 15.76 15.87 -0.86
C GLY A 81 14.32 16.20 -0.45
N CYS A 82 13.45 15.20 -0.33
CA CYS A 82 12.03 15.41 -0.07
C CYS A 82 11.44 14.36 0.87
N HIS A 83 11.51 13.08 0.49
CA HIS A 83 10.96 11.96 1.26
C HIS A 83 11.85 10.73 1.07
N GLU A 84 12.80 10.52 1.97
CA GLU A 84 13.84 9.51 1.81
C GLU A 84 13.55 8.28 2.67
N ASP A 85 12.56 7.48 2.28
CA ASP A 85 12.27 6.23 2.97
C ASP A 85 13.27 5.13 2.56
N PRO A 86 14.18 4.70 3.46
CA PRO A 86 15.19 3.72 3.12
C PRO A 86 14.64 2.28 3.07
N PHE A 87 13.36 2.07 3.39
CA PHE A 87 12.74 0.74 3.36
C PHE A 87 12.08 0.40 2.03
N THR A 88 12.18 1.28 1.04
CA THR A 88 11.80 1.02 -0.35
C THR A 88 12.66 -0.11 -0.96
N HIS A 89 12.12 -0.84 -1.92
CA HIS A 89 12.86 -1.93 -2.56
C HIS A 89 13.93 -1.44 -3.56
N GLY A 90 13.80 -0.22 -4.10
CA GLY A 90 14.84 0.38 -4.93
C GLY A 90 15.01 -0.27 -6.31
N ALA A 91 14.01 -1.03 -6.78
CA ALA A 91 14.11 -1.75 -8.06
C ALA A 91 13.86 -0.82 -9.26
N ASP A 92 14.48 -1.10 -10.41
CA ASP A 92 14.32 -0.30 -11.63
C ASP A 92 12.86 -0.25 -12.11
N GLU A 93 12.10 -1.32 -11.91
CA GLU A 93 10.67 -1.34 -12.25
C GLU A 93 9.84 -0.35 -11.42
N GLN A 94 10.27 -0.06 -10.19
CA GLN A 94 9.60 0.88 -9.28
C GLN A 94 9.92 2.36 -9.60
N LYS A 95 10.81 2.63 -10.57
CA LYS A 95 11.09 4.00 -11.04
C LYS A 95 9.93 4.58 -11.84
N HIS A 96 9.16 3.71 -12.51
CA HIS A 96 8.11 4.11 -13.44
C HIS A 96 6.74 3.79 -12.87
N SER A 97 5.82 4.74 -12.96
CA SER A 97 4.46 4.61 -12.44
C SER A 97 3.60 3.67 -13.28
N GLY A 98 2.67 2.98 -12.62
CA GLY A 98 1.60 2.23 -13.26
C GLY A 98 1.96 0.81 -13.70
N ASN A 99 2.98 0.20 -13.11
CA ASN A 99 3.30 -1.21 -13.32
C ASN A 99 3.03 -2.02 -12.05
N TRP A 100 2.83 -3.32 -12.22
CA TRP A 100 2.91 -4.30 -11.16
C TRP A 100 4.36 -4.64 -10.85
N TYR A 101 4.73 -4.63 -9.57
CA TYR A 101 6.03 -5.07 -9.10
C TYR A 101 5.89 -6.17 -8.07
N PHE A 102 6.33 -7.38 -8.41
CA PHE A 102 6.47 -8.45 -7.44
C PHE A 102 7.81 -8.33 -6.69
N HIS A 103 7.77 -8.53 -5.38
CA HIS A 103 8.97 -8.40 -4.54
C HIS A 103 10.08 -9.36 -4.99
N LYS A 104 11.29 -8.82 -5.17
CA LYS A 104 12.48 -9.58 -5.59
C LYS A 104 13.47 -9.79 -4.46
N VAL A 105 14.31 -10.82 -4.60
CA VAL A 105 15.44 -11.05 -3.70
C VAL A 105 16.49 -9.96 -3.95
N PRO A 106 16.95 -9.23 -2.92
CA PRO A 106 18.02 -8.25 -3.08
C PRO A 106 19.30 -8.94 -3.54
N ARG A 107 19.97 -8.43 -4.58
CA ARG A 107 21.38 -8.76 -4.79
C ARG A 107 22.21 -7.72 -4.04
N ARG A 108 23.04 -8.19 -3.10
CA ARG A 108 24.11 -7.38 -2.52
C ARG A 108 25.21 -7.27 -3.59
N SER A 109 25.39 -6.09 -4.18
CA SER A 109 26.61 -5.79 -4.91
C SER A 109 27.79 -5.88 -3.93
N PRO A 110 28.90 -6.57 -4.27
CA PRO A 110 30.06 -6.64 -3.39
C PRO A 110 30.76 -5.26 -3.34
N LEU A 111 30.50 -4.49 -2.28
CA LEU A 111 31.27 -3.39 -1.63
C LEU A 111 32.02 -2.31 -2.47
N PRO A 112 32.25 -1.09 -1.91
CA PRO A 112 31.90 -0.59 -0.57
C PRO A 112 30.55 0.15 -0.54
N PRO A 113 29.94 0.34 0.66
CA PRO A 113 28.60 0.87 0.80
C PRO A 113 28.64 2.39 0.61
N LYS A 114 28.16 2.87 -0.54
CA LYS A 114 27.58 4.22 -0.60
C LYS A 114 26.12 4.11 -0.10
N PRO A 115 25.60 5.12 0.63
CA PRO A 115 24.19 5.17 1.01
C PRO A 115 23.24 5.24 -0.21
N THR A 116 23.80 5.36 -1.42
CA THR A 116 23.10 5.38 -2.72
C THR A 116 23.24 4.06 -3.50
N ALA A 117 23.74 2.98 -2.90
CA ALA A 117 23.90 1.72 -3.61
C ALA A 117 22.52 1.07 -3.86
N SER A 118 21.96 1.34 -5.04
CA SER A 118 20.80 0.64 -5.58
C SER A 118 21.04 -0.87 -5.46
N THR A 119 20.25 -1.56 -4.64
CA THR A 119 20.20 -3.02 -4.68
C THR A 119 19.61 -3.41 -6.03
N SER A 120 20.45 -3.73 -7.01
CA SER A 120 19.97 -4.10 -8.33
C SER A 120 19.08 -5.34 -8.20
N ALA A 121 17.82 -5.19 -8.62
CA ALA A 121 16.77 -6.18 -8.49
C ALA A 121 16.88 -7.29 -9.55
N ALA A 122 18.09 -7.75 -9.82
CA ALA A 122 18.38 -8.87 -10.72
C ALA A 122 18.24 -10.25 -10.03
N GLY A 123 17.89 -10.29 -8.73
CA GLY A 123 17.53 -11.54 -8.05
C GLY A 123 16.18 -12.07 -8.52
N GLY A 124 15.97 -13.38 -8.43
CA GLY A 124 14.65 -13.99 -8.69
C GLY A 124 13.57 -13.44 -7.75
N TYR A 125 12.30 -13.73 -8.08
CA TYR A 125 11.17 -13.34 -7.23
C TYR A 125 11.26 -14.00 -5.85
N ARG A 126 10.78 -13.29 -4.81
CA ARG A 126 10.69 -13.87 -3.48
C ARG A 126 9.64 -14.97 -3.45
N GLY A 127 9.88 -16.01 -2.65
CA GLY A 127 8.94 -17.10 -2.38
C GLY A 127 8.41 -17.08 -0.95
N GLY A 128 7.48 -18.01 -0.65
CA GLY A 128 6.92 -18.21 0.69
C GLY A 128 6.24 -16.97 1.27
N THR A 129 6.42 -16.71 2.56
CA THR A 129 5.82 -15.58 3.28
C THR A 129 6.40 -14.20 2.92
N ARG A 130 7.43 -14.16 2.06
CA ARG A 130 8.11 -12.92 1.65
C ARG A 130 7.67 -12.43 0.26
N LYS A 131 6.65 -13.03 -0.33
CA LYS A 131 6.00 -12.54 -1.54
C LYS A 131 5.23 -11.25 -1.23
N GLY A 132 5.15 -10.38 -2.22
CA GLY A 132 4.36 -9.15 -2.19
C GLY A 132 4.17 -8.63 -3.61
N LEU A 133 3.12 -7.82 -3.77
CA LEU A 133 2.76 -7.17 -5.03
C LEU A 133 2.54 -5.68 -4.76
N ASP A 134 3.31 -4.86 -5.45
CA ASP A 134 3.20 -3.41 -5.40
C ASP A 134 2.59 -2.86 -6.70
N LEU A 135 1.81 -1.79 -6.59
CA LEU A 135 1.59 -0.85 -7.69
C LEU A 135 2.71 0.19 -7.66
N THR A 136 3.45 0.36 -8.76
CA THR A 136 4.56 1.30 -8.83
C THR A 136 4.08 2.73 -9.05
N PHE A 137 4.80 3.70 -8.46
CA PHE A 137 4.51 5.14 -8.54
C PHE A 137 5.80 5.94 -8.36
N GLY A 138 5.82 7.20 -8.82
CA GLY A 138 7.04 8.02 -8.79
C GLY A 138 7.16 8.90 -10.02
N THR A 139 7.80 8.41 -11.08
CA THR A 139 7.89 9.14 -12.36
C THR A 139 6.93 8.56 -13.40
N PRO A 140 6.40 9.38 -14.33
CA PRO A 140 5.62 8.87 -15.45
C PRO A 140 6.42 7.89 -16.31
N ARG A 141 5.74 6.93 -16.90
CA ARG A 141 6.38 6.04 -17.89
C ARG A 141 6.78 6.88 -19.12
N PRO A 142 8.02 6.75 -19.64
CA PRO A 142 8.41 7.42 -20.87
C PRO A 142 7.50 6.96 -22.01
N VAL A 143 6.77 7.88 -22.62
CA VAL A 143 5.99 7.60 -23.82
C VAL A 143 6.99 7.35 -24.96
N ARG A 144 7.20 6.08 -25.31
CA ARG A 144 8.01 5.72 -26.48
C ARG A 144 7.10 5.74 -27.71
N SER A 145 7.21 6.79 -28.53
CA SER A 145 6.64 6.75 -29.88
C SER A 145 7.47 5.77 -30.73
N PRO A 146 6.85 4.81 -31.43
CA PRO A 146 7.58 3.97 -32.38
C PRO A 146 8.08 4.75 -33.61
N TYR A 147 7.60 5.98 -33.82
CA TYR A 147 7.99 6.84 -34.95
C TYR A 147 9.15 7.79 -34.64
N PHE A 148 9.47 7.99 -33.37
CA PHE A 148 10.64 8.77 -32.97
C PHE A 148 11.63 7.83 -32.30
N SER A 149 12.60 7.34 -33.09
CA SER A 149 13.82 6.77 -32.53
C SER A 149 14.39 7.79 -31.56
N ALA A 150 14.54 7.40 -30.30
CA ALA A 150 15.13 8.26 -29.29
C ALA A 150 16.49 8.71 -29.82
N ASP A 151 16.61 10.01 -30.12
CA ASP A 151 17.88 10.60 -30.51
C ASP A 151 18.86 10.35 -29.36
N SER A 152 19.90 9.57 -29.65
CA SER A 152 20.94 9.15 -28.71
C SER A 152 21.86 10.31 -28.31
N SER A 153 21.48 11.55 -28.62
CA SER A 153 22.33 12.73 -28.53
C SER A 153 21.71 13.92 -27.77
N SER A 154 20.95 13.72 -26.69
CA SER A 154 20.70 14.85 -25.76
C SER A 154 20.36 14.53 -24.30
N ARG A 155 20.70 13.33 -23.78
CA ARG A 155 20.78 13.14 -22.32
C ARG A 155 22.19 13.39 -21.84
N LEU A 156 22.64 14.65 -21.93
CA LEU A 156 23.49 15.16 -20.87
C LEU A 156 22.63 15.13 -19.62
N SER A 157 22.74 14.04 -18.88
CA SER A 157 22.19 13.89 -17.54
C SER A 157 22.68 15.07 -16.72
N SER A 158 21.85 16.08 -16.56
CA SER A 158 21.99 16.98 -15.43
C SER A 158 22.01 16.11 -14.16
N PRO A 159 22.88 16.36 -13.16
CA PRO A 159 23.09 15.48 -12.00
C PRO A 159 21.90 15.37 -11.03
N THR A 160 20.69 15.73 -11.46
CA THR A 160 19.51 16.02 -10.64
C THR A 160 18.26 15.24 -10.99
N GLU A 161 18.28 14.28 -11.95
CA GLU A 161 17.24 13.24 -11.99
C GLU A 161 17.45 12.31 -10.79
N ALA A 162 17.03 12.79 -9.63
CA ALA A 162 16.90 12.01 -8.42
C ALA A 162 15.99 10.83 -8.73
N ASP A 163 16.52 9.60 -8.69
CA ASP A 163 15.77 8.37 -8.95
C ASP A 163 14.63 8.24 -7.93
N ILE A 164 13.44 8.72 -8.29
CA ILE A 164 12.22 8.53 -7.50
C ILE A 164 11.83 7.06 -7.63
N VAL A 165 11.70 6.37 -6.50
CA VAL A 165 11.31 4.96 -6.47
C VAL A 165 10.17 4.78 -5.49
N GLY A 166 9.05 4.23 -5.97
CA GLY A 166 7.87 4.03 -5.15
C GLY A 166 7.15 2.70 -5.42
N GLY A 167 6.68 2.07 -4.35
CA GLY A 167 5.75 0.94 -4.40
C GLY A 167 4.59 1.08 -3.41
N ILE A 168 3.38 0.77 -3.86
CA ILE A 168 2.17 0.68 -3.05
C ILE A 168 1.87 -0.80 -2.84
N LEU A 169 2.28 -1.35 -1.71
CA LEU A 169 2.09 -2.75 -1.38
C LEU A 169 0.61 -3.04 -1.14
N LEU A 170 0.04 -3.95 -1.92
CA LEU A 170 -1.29 -4.49 -1.70
C LEU A 170 -1.23 -5.53 -0.58
N ARG A 171 -2.02 -5.33 0.47
CA ARG A 171 -1.96 -6.17 1.68
C ARG A 171 -3.19 -7.06 1.83
N THR A 172 -4.37 -6.51 1.63
CA THR A 172 -5.63 -7.26 1.78
C THR A 172 -6.57 -6.88 0.64
N ILE A 173 -7.14 -7.90 0.01
CA ILE A 173 -8.18 -7.77 -1.02
C ILE A 173 -9.40 -8.62 -0.65
N GLN A 174 -10.55 -8.27 -1.19
CA GLN A 174 -11.79 -9.02 -1.03
C GLN A 174 -12.37 -9.36 -2.40
N ARG A 175 -12.64 -10.65 -2.64
CA ARG A 175 -13.28 -11.11 -3.87
C ARG A 175 -14.73 -10.61 -3.91
N VAL A 176 -15.12 -9.97 -5.00
CA VAL A 176 -16.46 -9.37 -5.14
C VAL A 176 -17.56 -10.44 -5.22
N SER A 177 -17.28 -11.57 -5.85
CA SER A 177 -18.29 -12.60 -6.12
C SER A 177 -18.84 -13.30 -4.87
N ASP A 178 -18.02 -13.46 -3.83
CA ASP A 178 -18.38 -14.24 -2.63
C ASP A 178 -17.94 -13.60 -1.31
N GLY A 179 -17.33 -12.42 -1.35
CA GLY A 179 -16.88 -11.70 -0.15
C GLY A 179 -15.65 -12.31 0.53
N THR A 180 -14.98 -13.30 -0.07
CA THR A 180 -13.78 -13.92 0.51
C THR A 180 -12.68 -12.89 0.69
N VAL A 181 -12.19 -12.74 1.93
CA VAL A 181 -11.08 -11.82 2.26
C VAL A 181 -9.75 -12.57 2.19
N VAL A 182 -8.85 -12.11 1.33
CA VAL A 182 -7.47 -12.60 1.23
C VAL A 182 -6.55 -11.57 1.92
N SER A 183 -6.12 -11.88 3.13
CA SER A 183 -5.36 -10.96 3.98
C SER A 183 -3.90 -11.39 4.14
N GLY A 184 -2.99 -10.53 3.73
CA GLY A 184 -1.54 -10.76 3.75
C GLY A 184 -0.95 -10.71 2.33
N PRO A 185 0.14 -9.94 2.11
CA PRO A 185 0.73 -9.80 0.77
C PRO A 185 1.09 -11.11 0.08
N SER A 186 1.59 -12.10 0.83
CA SER A 186 1.97 -13.38 0.26
C SER A 186 0.78 -14.21 -0.19
N LEU A 187 -0.33 -14.17 0.58
CA LEU A 187 -1.55 -14.91 0.26
C LEU A 187 -2.29 -14.27 -0.91
N LEU A 188 -2.23 -12.94 -1.02
CA LEU A 188 -2.71 -12.21 -2.19
C LEU A 188 -1.99 -12.68 -3.46
N VAL A 189 -0.66 -12.78 -3.41
CA VAL A 189 0.12 -13.30 -4.55
C VAL A 189 -0.24 -14.76 -4.85
N ASP A 190 -0.42 -15.60 -3.84
CA ASP A 190 -0.85 -17.00 -4.03
C ASP A 190 -2.22 -17.10 -4.70
N GLU A 191 -3.15 -16.22 -4.34
CA GLU A 191 -4.47 -16.16 -4.94
C GLU A 191 -4.40 -15.77 -6.43
N ILE A 192 -3.55 -14.79 -6.78
CA ILE A 192 -3.32 -14.40 -8.17
C ILE A 192 -2.72 -15.56 -8.97
N LEU A 193 -1.70 -16.24 -8.42
CA LEU A 193 -1.06 -17.39 -9.07
C LEU A 193 -2.07 -18.52 -9.30
N ARG A 194 -2.89 -18.83 -8.29
CA ARG A 194 -3.92 -19.86 -8.35
C ARG A 194 -4.94 -19.56 -9.45
N LEU A 195 -5.45 -18.34 -9.50
CA LEU A 195 -6.47 -17.93 -10.48
C LEU A 195 -5.92 -17.76 -11.91
N SER A 196 -4.62 -17.49 -12.04
CA SER A 196 -3.95 -17.40 -13.35
C SER A 196 -3.37 -18.74 -13.83
N GLU A 197 -3.59 -19.82 -13.07
CA GLU A 197 -3.01 -21.14 -13.31
C GLU A 197 -1.49 -21.11 -13.51
N ALA A 198 -0.81 -20.24 -12.77
CA ALA A 198 0.63 -20.05 -12.85
C ALA A 198 1.34 -20.78 -11.70
N SER A 199 2.35 -21.58 -12.03
CA SER A 199 3.16 -22.32 -11.04
C SER A 199 4.10 -21.45 -10.21
N SER A 200 4.41 -20.24 -10.68
CA SER A 200 5.33 -19.31 -10.04
C SER A 200 5.11 -17.88 -10.55
N ILE A 201 5.64 -16.89 -9.83
CA ILE A 201 5.63 -15.49 -10.30
C ILE A 201 6.39 -15.35 -11.62
N ALA A 202 7.46 -16.12 -11.83
CA ALA A 202 8.22 -16.09 -13.07
C ALA A 202 7.40 -16.58 -14.26
N SER A 203 6.67 -17.69 -14.13
CA SER A 203 5.79 -18.20 -15.19
C SER A 203 4.55 -17.33 -15.39
N LEU A 204 4.02 -16.72 -14.32
CA LEU A 204 2.95 -15.73 -14.44
C LEU A 204 3.40 -14.56 -15.33
N VAL A 205 4.50 -13.90 -14.98
CA VAL A 205 4.96 -12.70 -15.69
C VAL A 205 5.42 -13.04 -17.11
N LYS A 206 6.23 -14.09 -17.27
CA LYS A 206 6.81 -14.42 -18.57
C LYS A 206 5.80 -15.08 -19.51
N ASP A 207 5.12 -16.11 -19.04
CA ASP A 207 4.35 -17.01 -19.91
C ASP A 207 2.88 -16.57 -19.97
N LYS A 208 2.26 -16.24 -18.83
CA LYS A 208 0.83 -15.84 -18.80
C LYS A 208 0.60 -14.40 -19.23
N TRP A 209 1.45 -13.47 -18.78
CA TRP A 209 1.33 -12.03 -19.04
C TRP A 209 2.18 -11.55 -20.23
N ASN A 210 2.96 -12.43 -20.86
CA ASN A 210 3.88 -12.08 -21.95
C ASN A 210 4.81 -10.90 -21.62
N THR A 211 5.34 -10.87 -20.39
CA THR A 211 6.22 -9.82 -19.85
C THR A 211 5.55 -8.43 -19.70
N ASP A 212 4.25 -8.31 -19.96
CA ASP A 212 3.52 -7.06 -19.78
C ASP A 212 2.98 -6.94 -18.35
N ILE A 213 3.69 -6.14 -17.55
CA ILE A 213 3.37 -5.83 -16.16
C ILE A 213 2.58 -4.53 -16.00
N PHE A 214 2.03 -3.95 -17.08
CA PHE A 214 1.25 -2.72 -16.96
C PHE A 214 -0.03 -2.96 -16.15
N ALA A 215 -0.31 -2.07 -15.19
CA ALA A 215 -1.38 -2.26 -14.22
C ALA A 215 -2.76 -1.79 -14.69
N PHE A 216 -2.89 -1.35 -15.94
CA PHE A 216 -4.13 -0.84 -16.50
C PHE A 216 -4.50 -1.62 -17.75
N HIS A 217 -5.76 -1.49 -18.18
CA HIS A 217 -6.30 -2.22 -19.31
C HIS A 217 -5.35 -2.16 -20.52
N PRO A 218 -4.93 -3.32 -21.06
CA PRO A 218 -4.12 -3.35 -22.25
C PRO A 218 -4.95 -2.78 -23.42
N PRO A 219 -4.34 -2.03 -24.35
CA PRO A 219 -5.02 -1.63 -25.57
C PRO A 219 -5.54 -2.88 -26.30
N SER A 220 -6.69 -2.79 -26.96
CA SER A 220 -7.45 -3.94 -27.50
C SER A 220 -6.66 -4.86 -28.45
N SER A 221 -5.54 -4.41 -29.00
CA SER A 221 -4.62 -5.20 -29.82
C SER A 221 -3.61 -6.05 -29.04
N ALA A 222 -3.30 -5.70 -27.78
CA ALA A 222 -2.32 -6.39 -26.94
C ALA A 222 -2.91 -7.61 -26.19
N SER A 223 -4.23 -7.70 -26.04
CA SER A 223 -4.86 -8.79 -25.30
C SER A 223 -4.88 -10.14 -26.05
N LYS A 224 -4.57 -10.15 -27.36
CA LYS A 224 -4.66 -11.37 -28.18
C LYS A 224 -3.57 -12.42 -27.87
N PHE A 225 -2.55 -12.05 -27.09
CA PHE A 225 -1.39 -12.89 -26.81
C PHE A 225 -1.20 -13.24 -25.33
N ARG A 226 -2.11 -12.78 -24.45
CA ARG A 226 -2.00 -13.01 -23.00
C ARG A 226 -3.00 -14.08 -22.59
N GLU A 227 -2.55 -15.08 -21.83
CA GLU A 227 -3.43 -16.09 -21.25
C GLU A 227 -4.12 -15.57 -19.99
N ALA A 228 -3.45 -14.67 -19.27
CA ALA A 228 -4.02 -13.99 -18.12
C ALA A 228 -3.56 -12.51 -18.04
N ASP A 229 -4.43 -11.69 -17.44
CA ASP A 229 -4.21 -10.27 -17.22
C ASP A 229 -4.61 -9.89 -15.80
N LEU A 230 -3.89 -8.93 -15.22
CA LEU A 230 -4.24 -8.28 -13.96
C LEU A 230 -4.24 -6.77 -14.19
N TYR A 231 -5.37 -6.11 -13.97
CA TYR A 231 -5.47 -4.68 -14.22
C TYR A 231 -6.42 -3.98 -13.25
N LEU A 232 -6.21 -2.68 -13.09
CA LEU A 232 -7.07 -1.78 -12.37
C LEU A 232 -8.13 -1.21 -13.33
N HIS A 233 -9.36 -1.15 -12.86
CA HIS A 233 -10.44 -0.43 -13.54
C HIS A 233 -11.30 0.31 -12.50
N ARG A 234 -11.96 1.39 -12.94
CA ARG A 234 -12.88 2.11 -12.08
C ARG A 234 -14.09 1.23 -11.74
N ARG A 235 -14.56 1.37 -10.51
CA ARG A 235 -15.84 0.83 -10.04
C ARG A 235 -16.98 1.64 -10.68
N PRO A 236 -18.13 1.01 -10.96
CA PRO A 236 -19.35 1.76 -11.24
C PRO A 236 -19.61 2.78 -10.13
N ILE A 237 -20.07 3.98 -10.50
CA ILE A 237 -20.33 5.06 -9.54
C ILE A 237 -21.38 4.57 -8.53
N SER A 238 -20.95 4.34 -7.29
CA SER A 238 -21.86 4.07 -6.17
C SER A 238 -22.28 5.37 -5.50
N ALA A 239 -23.50 5.39 -4.95
CA ALA A 239 -24.04 6.51 -4.20
C ALA A 239 -23.08 6.90 -3.05
N HIS A 240 -22.83 8.20 -2.90
CA HIS A 240 -21.88 8.72 -1.91
C HIS A 240 -22.16 8.30 -0.45
N LYS A 241 -23.41 7.93 -0.13
CA LYS A 241 -23.84 7.58 1.23
C LYS A 241 -23.28 6.24 1.74
N ASP A 242 -22.84 5.36 0.84
CA ASP A 242 -22.39 4.01 1.20
C ASP A 242 -20.87 3.84 1.16
N ARG A 243 -20.11 4.93 0.99
CA ARG A 243 -18.65 4.84 0.89
C ARG A 243 -18.02 4.57 2.26
N PRO A 244 -17.19 3.52 2.40
CA PRO A 244 -16.52 3.25 3.66
C PRO A 244 -15.51 4.35 4.00
N ILE A 245 -15.28 4.54 5.30
CA ILE A 245 -14.25 5.45 5.80
C ILE A 245 -12.88 4.83 5.54
N VAL A 246 -11.95 5.64 5.03
CA VAL A 246 -10.54 5.27 4.88
C VAL A 246 -9.80 5.68 6.16
N TYR A 247 -9.21 4.70 6.83
CA TYR A 247 -8.42 4.87 8.02
C TYR A 247 -6.92 4.78 7.70
N THR A 248 -6.09 5.35 8.56
CA THR A 248 -4.63 5.27 8.47
C THR A 248 -4.02 4.60 9.68
N SER A 249 -2.87 3.96 9.51
CA SER A 249 -2.11 3.36 10.60
C SER A 249 -0.63 3.22 10.23
N PRO A 250 0.24 2.93 11.22
CA PRO A 250 1.60 2.51 10.96
C PRO A 250 1.72 1.30 10.04
N ARG A 251 2.88 1.17 9.43
CA ARG A 251 3.23 0.04 8.56
C ARG A 251 3.40 -1.26 9.36
N VAL A 252 3.24 -2.38 8.67
CA VAL A 252 3.47 -3.73 9.23
C VAL A 252 4.77 -4.29 8.70
N GLY A 253 5.58 -4.88 9.59
CA GLY A 253 6.85 -5.53 9.23
C GLY A 253 8.08 -4.64 9.40
N LEU A 254 7.91 -3.39 9.84
CA LEU A 254 8.99 -2.57 10.35
C LEU A 254 9.09 -2.74 11.89
N ASP A 255 10.29 -3.04 12.36
CA ASP A 255 10.60 -3.20 13.78
C ASP A 255 11.95 -2.53 14.13
N LEU A 256 12.13 -2.30 15.43
CA LEU A 256 13.33 -1.69 16.00
C LEU A 256 14.36 -2.73 16.49
N SER A 257 14.12 -4.03 16.25
CA SER A 257 14.97 -5.11 16.75
C SER A 257 16.25 -5.34 15.93
N ASN A 258 16.40 -4.64 14.80
CA ASN A 258 17.64 -4.63 14.04
C ASN A 258 18.78 -4.03 14.91
N LEU A 259 19.93 -4.69 14.94
CA LEU A 259 21.09 -4.33 15.75
C LEU A 259 21.69 -2.96 15.40
N GLU A 260 21.48 -2.47 14.18
CA GLU A 260 21.92 -1.14 13.74
C GLU A 260 21.00 -0.02 14.25
N THR A 261 19.82 -0.37 14.77
CA THR A 261 18.86 0.61 15.28
C THR A 261 19.41 1.28 16.54
N THR A 262 19.38 2.61 16.56
CA THR A 262 19.73 3.41 17.74
C THR A 262 18.47 4.02 18.37
N ASP A 263 18.59 4.53 19.60
CA ASP A 263 17.53 5.22 20.33
C ASP A 263 17.38 6.69 19.92
N SER A 264 18.01 7.10 18.83
CA SER A 264 17.84 8.43 18.25
C SER A 264 16.50 8.55 17.54
N LEU A 265 15.81 9.68 17.75
CA LEU A 265 14.59 10.02 17.01
C LEU A 265 14.83 10.24 15.51
N ASP A 266 16.07 10.55 15.13
CA ASP A 266 16.48 10.74 13.74
C ASP A 266 16.91 9.42 13.07
N HIS A 267 16.93 8.31 13.83
CA HIS A 267 17.23 7.01 13.24
C HIS A 267 16.09 6.60 12.30
N PRO A 268 16.34 6.19 11.04
CA PRO A 268 15.27 5.98 10.06
C PRO A 268 14.19 4.97 10.50
N ARG A 269 14.56 3.87 11.16
CA ARG A 269 13.57 2.93 11.72
C ARG A 269 12.67 3.57 12.76
N VAL A 270 13.23 4.44 13.61
CA VAL A 270 12.49 5.15 14.66
C VAL A 270 11.57 6.19 14.04
N MET A 271 12.04 6.92 13.02
CA MET A 271 11.26 7.90 12.28
C MET A 271 10.08 7.31 11.50
N TYR A 272 10.32 6.23 10.74
CA TYR A 272 9.33 5.72 9.80
C TYR A 272 8.36 4.69 10.39
N MET A 273 8.72 4.03 11.49
CA MET A 273 7.82 3.07 12.13
C MET A 273 6.47 3.67 12.57
N PRO A 274 6.38 4.87 13.18
CA PRO A 274 5.09 5.45 13.55
C PRO A 274 4.35 6.12 12.38
N LYS A 275 4.95 6.25 11.20
CA LYS A 275 4.36 7.02 10.09
C LYS A 275 3.06 6.36 9.59
N PRO A 276 2.00 7.14 9.31
CA PRO A 276 0.67 6.63 8.94
C PRO A 276 0.58 6.22 7.45
N TYR A 277 1.47 5.34 7.00
CA TYR A 277 1.60 5.01 5.56
C TYR A 277 0.79 3.80 5.13
N ARG A 278 0.04 3.18 6.05
CA ARG A 278 -0.88 2.09 5.76
C ARG A 278 -2.30 2.61 5.79
N TYR A 279 -3.02 2.40 4.69
CA TYR A 279 -4.40 2.85 4.50
C TYR A 279 -5.31 1.64 4.38
N LEU A 280 -6.49 1.72 5.01
CA LEU A 280 -7.42 0.61 5.07
C LEU A 280 -8.87 1.03 5.17
N THR A 281 -9.76 0.15 4.70
CA THR A 281 -11.20 0.17 4.97
C THR A 281 -11.61 -1.07 5.76
N HIS A 282 -12.80 -1.03 6.38
CA HIS A 282 -13.37 -2.16 7.12
C HIS A 282 -12.39 -2.85 8.11
N PRO A 283 -11.87 -2.13 9.13
CA PRO A 283 -10.79 -2.66 9.99
C PRO A 283 -11.13 -4.00 10.68
N HIS A 284 -12.42 -4.27 10.95
CA HIS A 284 -12.91 -5.51 11.55
C HIS A 284 -12.69 -6.76 10.67
N LEU A 285 -12.51 -6.60 9.36
CA LEU A 285 -12.17 -7.69 8.44
C LEU A 285 -10.67 -8.01 8.45
N LEU A 286 -9.83 -7.09 8.94
CA LEU A 286 -8.37 -7.22 8.94
C LEU A 286 -7.87 -7.97 10.18
N THR A 287 -8.13 -9.27 10.19
CA THR A 287 -7.85 -10.14 11.35
C THR A 287 -6.44 -10.72 11.37
N SER A 288 -5.65 -10.52 10.31
CA SER A 288 -4.30 -11.07 10.16
C SER A 288 -3.23 -10.17 10.84
N ASN A 289 -1.99 -10.19 10.34
CA ASN A 289 -0.90 -9.38 10.88
C ASN A 289 -1.23 -7.89 10.85
N GLY A 290 -0.86 -7.15 11.90
CA GLY A 290 -1.02 -5.69 11.93
C GLY A 290 -2.18 -5.17 12.77
N ARG A 291 -2.88 -6.02 13.54
CA ARG A 291 -3.98 -5.58 14.43
C ARG A 291 -3.54 -4.51 15.45
N PRO A 292 -2.37 -4.61 16.13
CA PRO A 292 -1.90 -3.57 17.04
C PRO A 292 -1.66 -2.23 16.35
N GLN A 293 -1.09 -2.26 15.14
CA GLN A 293 -0.87 -1.10 14.28
C GLN A 293 -2.22 -0.46 13.90
N THR A 294 -3.22 -1.28 13.55
CA THR A 294 -4.56 -0.81 13.19
C THR A 294 -5.23 -0.14 14.38
N LEU A 295 -5.21 -0.78 15.55
CA LEU A 295 -5.75 -0.21 16.78
C LEU A 295 -5.09 1.13 17.10
N TYR A 296 -3.75 1.20 17.04
CA TYR A 296 -3.01 2.43 17.29
C TYR A 296 -3.37 3.54 16.30
N GLY A 297 -3.42 3.24 14.99
CA GLY A 297 -3.79 4.22 13.97
C GLY A 297 -5.21 4.76 14.15
N LEU A 298 -6.17 3.89 14.48
CA LEU A 298 -7.54 4.30 14.82
C LEU A 298 -7.59 5.16 16.07
N TYR A 299 -6.86 4.76 17.13
CA TYR A 299 -6.78 5.52 18.36
C TYR A 299 -6.18 6.91 18.13
N GLN A 300 -5.13 7.02 17.30
CA GLN A 300 -4.57 8.32 16.92
C GLN A 300 -5.55 9.17 16.10
N GLY A 301 -6.28 8.57 15.17
CA GLY A 301 -7.28 9.29 14.39
C GLY A 301 -8.43 9.82 15.27
N MET A 302 -8.85 9.03 16.26
CA MET A 302 -9.89 9.42 17.22
C MET A 302 -9.41 10.41 18.27
N SER A 303 -8.18 10.29 18.76
CA SER A 303 -7.64 11.18 19.80
C SER A 303 -7.40 12.62 19.31
N LEU A 304 -7.43 12.84 17.99
CA LEU A 304 -7.46 14.17 17.39
C LEU A 304 -8.87 14.80 17.36
N LEU A 305 -9.91 14.05 17.72
CA LEU A 305 -11.29 14.53 17.77
C LEU A 305 -11.66 14.91 19.21
N SER A 306 -12.10 16.16 19.41
CA SER A 306 -12.42 16.78 20.70
C SER A 306 -13.43 15.99 21.56
N ASP A 307 -14.34 15.25 20.92
CA ASP A 307 -15.46 14.57 21.57
C ASP A 307 -15.05 13.29 22.33
N TYR A 308 -13.82 12.81 22.09
CA TYR A 308 -13.30 11.55 22.65
C TYR A 308 -12.25 11.76 23.74
N ALA A 309 -11.78 13.00 23.92
CA ALA A 309 -10.74 13.37 24.87
C ALA A 309 -11.11 13.17 26.35
N GLN A 310 -12.41 12.99 26.66
CA GLN A 310 -12.92 12.99 28.03
C GLN A 310 -13.64 11.68 28.43
N ASP A 311 -13.76 10.71 27.53
CA ASP A 311 -14.46 9.44 27.80
C ASP A 311 -13.71 8.24 27.19
N GLU A 312 -12.79 7.69 27.99
CA GLU A 312 -12.01 6.50 27.63
C GLU A 312 -12.89 5.26 27.38
N SER A 313 -14.02 5.15 28.07
CA SER A 313 -14.93 4.02 27.90
C SER A 313 -15.57 4.07 26.51
N ARG A 314 -16.02 5.25 26.08
CA ARG A 314 -16.56 5.47 24.74
C ARG A 314 -15.52 5.23 23.66
N VAL A 315 -14.29 5.68 23.85
CA VAL A 315 -13.17 5.39 22.92
C VAL A 315 -12.95 3.88 22.81
N ALA A 316 -12.86 3.18 23.94
CA ALA A 316 -12.64 1.74 23.94
C ALA A 316 -13.79 0.96 23.26
N GLN A 317 -15.04 1.40 23.45
CA GLN A 317 -16.21 0.82 22.78
C GLN A 317 -16.15 1.01 21.26
N GLU A 318 -15.87 2.23 20.79
CA GLU A 318 -15.82 2.49 19.34
C GLU A 318 -14.62 1.78 18.68
N LEU A 319 -13.47 1.74 19.34
CA LEU A 319 -12.31 0.97 18.86
C LEU A 319 -12.61 -0.54 18.80
N ALA A 320 -13.29 -1.10 19.81
CA ALA A 320 -13.70 -2.50 19.80
C ALA A 320 -14.62 -2.81 18.63
N LYS A 321 -15.61 -1.95 18.38
CA LYS A 321 -16.53 -2.04 17.24
C LYS A 321 -15.80 -1.96 15.90
N LEU A 322 -14.94 -0.96 15.70
CA LEU A 322 -14.23 -0.78 14.42
C LEU A 322 -13.25 -1.90 14.12
N THR A 323 -12.55 -2.41 15.13
CA THR A 323 -11.50 -3.44 14.97
C THR A 323 -12.02 -4.87 15.08
N GLY A 324 -13.25 -5.07 15.54
CA GLY A 324 -13.77 -6.40 15.91
C GLY A 324 -13.03 -7.04 17.10
N LEU A 325 -12.28 -6.27 17.90
CA LEU A 325 -11.64 -6.75 19.12
C LEU A 325 -12.65 -6.80 20.28
N LYS A 326 -12.41 -7.70 21.23
CA LYS A 326 -13.13 -7.65 22.51
C LYS A 326 -12.80 -6.35 23.24
N GLN A 327 -13.81 -5.69 23.80
CA GLN A 327 -13.63 -4.44 24.53
C GLN A 327 -12.60 -4.56 25.66
N SER A 328 -12.59 -5.67 26.40
CA SER A 328 -11.59 -5.92 27.46
C SER A 328 -10.15 -5.96 26.92
N SER A 329 -9.93 -6.49 25.71
CA SER A 329 -8.63 -6.46 25.05
C SER A 329 -8.23 -5.03 24.68
N VAL A 330 -9.17 -4.24 24.15
CA VAL A 330 -8.92 -2.83 23.79
C VAL A 330 -8.55 -2.02 25.02
N VAL A 331 -9.29 -2.13 26.12
CA VAL A 331 -8.98 -1.44 27.39
C VAL A 331 -7.56 -1.79 27.87
N LYS A 332 -7.20 -3.07 27.86
CA LYS A 332 -5.84 -3.50 28.22
C LYS A 332 -4.78 -2.88 27.32
N TYR A 333 -5.02 -2.89 26.00
CA TYR A 333 -4.11 -2.35 25.00
C TYR A 333 -3.92 -0.83 25.11
N LEU A 334 -4.98 -0.08 25.42
CA LEU A 334 -4.88 1.35 25.72
C LEU A 334 -4.09 1.59 27.02
N SER A 335 -4.27 0.75 28.04
CA SER A 335 -3.45 0.81 29.25
C SER A 335 -1.97 0.53 28.97
N ASP A 336 -1.65 -0.47 28.15
CA ASP A 336 -0.28 -0.74 27.69
C ASP A 336 0.32 0.48 26.96
N TYR A 337 -0.47 1.13 26.09
CA TYR A 337 -0.06 2.36 25.41
C TYR A 337 0.25 3.49 26.41
N LYS A 338 -0.66 3.76 27.35
CA LYS A 338 -0.49 4.81 28.38
C LYS A 338 0.74 4.57 29.24
N GLN A 339 0.96 3.33 29.69
CA GLN A 339 2.17 2.95 30.41
C GLN A 339 3.44 3.27 29.62
N GLY A 340 3.45 2.94 28.32
CA GLY A 340 4.54 3.29 27.42
C GLY A 340 4.76 4.79 27.29
N TYR A 341 3.66 5.55 27.14
CA TYR A 341 3.70 7.00 27.08
C TYR A 341 4.28 7.60 28.35
N GLU A 342 3.80 7.22 29.53
CA GLU A 342 4.22 7.81 30.81
C GLU A 342 5.66 7.48 31.20
N CYS A 343 6.06 6.20 31.13
CA CYS A 343 7.32 5.73 31.72
C CYS A 343 8.21 4.89 30.80
N GLY A 344 7.79 4.65 29.55
CA GLY A 344 8.51 3.80 28.62
C GLY A 344 9.89 4.34 28.23
N LYS A 345 10.84 3.44 27.93
CA LYS A 345 12.20 3.76 27.49
C LYS A 345 12.45 3.13 26.13
N LEU A 346 12.82 3.93 25.13
CA LEU A 346 12.97 3.44 23.75
C LEU A 346 14.01 2.31 23.63
N ARG A 347 15.10 2.38 24.42
CA ARG A 347 16.12 1.32 24.50
C ARG A 347 15.55 -0.07 24.81
N SER A 348 14.42 -0.15 25.50
CA SER A 348 13.76 -1.43 25.82
C SER A 348 13.15 -2.12 24.60
N PHE A 349 13.04 -1.42 23.47
CA PHE A 349 12.43 -1.94 22.24
C PHE A 349 13.43 -2.02 21.09
N ILE A 350 14.72 -1.77 21.33
CA ILE A 350 15.75 -1.69 20.30
C ILE A 350 16.66 -2.93 20.30
N GLY A 351 17.12 -3.32 19.12
CA GLY A 351 18.08 -4.40 18.94
C GLY A 351 17.56 -5.72 19.52
N ALA A 352 18.44 -6.48 20.19
CA ALA A 352 18.07 -7.75 20.81
C ALA A 352 16.94 -7.61 21.85
N ALA A 353 16.91 -6.50 22.61
CA ALA A 353 15.86 -6.25 23.61
C ALA A 353 14.48 -6.04 22.97
N GLY A 354 14.45 -5.51 21.74
CA GLY A 354 13.24 -5.28 20.95
C GLY A 354 12.66 -6.48 20.24
N LYS A 355 13.31 -7.65 20.31
CA LYS A 355 12.90 -8.81 19.52
C LYS A 355 11.46 -9.22 19.87
N GLY A 356 10.59 -9.22 18.86
CA GLY A 356 9.17 -9.55 19.01
C GLY A 356 8.28 -8.41 19.51
N ALA A 357 8.83 -7.22 19.75
CA ALA A 357 8.05 -6.05 20.18
C ALA A 357 6.93 -5.73 19.18
N SER A 358 7.22 -5.75 17.87
CA SER A 358 6.23 -5.50 16.81
C SER A 358 5.19 -6.61 16.60
N SER A 359 5.40 -7.79 17.18
CA SER A 359 4.48 -8.94 17.05
C SER A 359 3.57 -9.13 18.26
N SER A 360 3.92 -8.54 19.41
CA SER A 360 3.12 -8.56 20.63
C SER A 360 2.28 -7.29 20.74
N PRO A 361 0.94 -7.37 20.79
CA PRO A 361 0.09 -6.18 20.91
C PRO A 361 0.46 -5.28 22.09
N ALA A 362 0.69 -5.86 23.27
CA ALA A 362 1.02 -5.12 24.49
C ALA A 362 2.37 -4.40 24.37
N THR A 363 3.39 -5.11 23.88
CA THR A 363 4.74 -4.54 23.75
C THR A 363 4.80 -3.51 22.64
N TYR A 364 4.12 -3.75 21.52
CA TYR A 364 4.01 -2.78 20.42
C TYR A 364 3.37 -1.48 20.91
N LEU A 365 2.25 -1.56 21.64
CA LEU A 365 1.55 -0.35 22.09
C LEU A 365 2.34 0.43 23.15
N ARG A 366 3.05 -0.25 24.07
CA ARG A 366 4.02 0.41 24.96
C ARG A 366 5.11 1.16 24.16
N MET A 367 5.64 0.52 23.12
CA MET A 367 6.64 1.13 22.24
C MET A 367 6.07 2.37 21.52
N MET A 368 4.86 2.28 20.98
CA MET A 368 4.22 3.41 20.31
C MET A 368 3.91 4.58 21.27
N GLY A 369 3.50 4.29 22.51
CA GLY A 369 3.33 5.31 23.55
C GLY A 369 4.65 6.01 23.87
N THR A 370 5.72 5.22 24.02
CA THR A 370 7.08 5.75 24.28
C THR A 370 7.52 6.70 23.16
N LEU A 371 7.35 6.28 21.89
CA LEU A 371 7.71 7.09 20.74
C LEU A 371 6.90 8.38 20.66
N ARG A 372 5.59 8.30 20.90
CA ARG A 372 4.72 9.47 20.91
C ARG A 372 5.19 10.52 21.91
N ARG A 373 5.50 10.11 23.15
CA ARG A 373 6.04 11.03 24.17
C ARG A 373 7.35 11.66 23.72
N MET A 374 8.28 10.84 23.22
CA MET A 374 9.60 11.33 22.82
C MET A 374 9.54 12.31 21.64
N SER A 375 8.62 12.12 20.71
CA SER A 375 8.41 13.05 19.58
C SER A 375 7.75 14.39 19.98
N GLY A 376 7.43 14.62 21.26
CA GLY A 376 6.83 15.86 21.74
C GLY A 376 5.41 16.11 21.22
N GLN A 377 4.77 15.10 20.66
CA GLN A 377 3.39 15.20 20.20
C GLN A 377 2.48 14.86 21.38
N GLU A 378 1.73 15.84 21.89
CA GLU A 378 0.82 15.66 23.02
C GLU A 378 -0.09 14.44 22.79
N ALA A 379 -0.11 13.53 23.77
CA ALA A 379 -1.23 12.60 23.92
C ALA A 379 -2.27 13.28 24.80
N ILE A 380 -3.53 13.22 24.37
CA ILE A 380 -4.63 13.42 25.31
C ILE A 380 -4.66 12.14 26.15
N VAL A 381 -4.20 12.26 27.40
CA VAL A 381 -4.20 11.19 28.41
C VAL A 381 -5.61 10.94 28.90
#